data_AF-A0A536J962-F1
#
_entry.id   AF-A0A536J962-F1
#
_cell.length_a   1.000
_cell.length_b   1.000
_cell.length_c   1.000
_cell.angle_alpha   90.00
_cell.angle_beta   90.00
_cell.angle_gamma   90.00
#
_symmetry.space_group_name_H-M   'P 1'
#
loop_
_entity.id
_entity.type
_entity.pdbx_description
1 polymer ?
#
loop_
_entity_poly.entity_id
_entity_poly.type
_entity_poly.pdbx_seq_one_letter_code
_entity_poly.pdbx_strand_id
1 'polypeptide(L)' 'MSVLESVWKWFGDPAHWHGPDGIPTRLVEHLQLSGESLLLGALIALPLGIALGHYGRFGNLAINMSNVGRALPS' A
#
# COMPACT_ATOMS: atom_id res chain seq x y z
N MET A 1 28.53 19.28 9.81
CA MET A 1 28.17 17.93 9.32
C MET A 1 27.12 18.14 8.24
N SER A 2 27.36 17.68 7.02
CA SER A 2 26.35 17.80 5.96
C SER A 2 25.26 16.74 6.17
N VAL A 3 24.03 17.00 5.69
CA VAL A 3 22.95 16.01 5.74
C VAL A 3 23.34 14.74 4.99
N LEU A 4 24.05 14.88 3.85
CA LEU A 4 24.58 13.76 3.07
C LEU A 4 25.52 12.86 3.88
N GLU A 5 26.44 13.46 4.64
CA GLU A 5 27.37 12.72 5.50
C GLU A 5 26.63 11.94 6.59
N SER A 6 25.55 12.52 7.12
CA SER A 6 24.73 11.90 8.17
C SER A 6 23.94 10.70 7.64
N VAL A 7 23.36 10.82 6.44
CA VAL A 7 22.68 9.73 5.74
C VAL A 7 23.64 8.59 5.45
N TRP A 8 24.85 8.88 4.96
CA TRP A 8 25.85 7.86 4.68
C TRP A 8 26.27 7.10 5.94
N LYS A 9 26.51 7.80 7.06
CA LYS A 9 26.81 7.18 8.36
C LYS A 9 25.65 6.32 8.86
N TRP A 10 24.40 6.77 8.70
CA TRP A 10 23.22 6.02 9.10
C TRP A 10 23.08 4.70 8.33
N PHE A 11 23.23 4.73 6.99
CA PHE A 11 23.21 3.51 6.18
C PHE A 11 24.41 2.60 6.44
N GLY A 12 25.56 3.13 6.87
CA GLY A 12 26.74 2.35 7.22
C GLY A 12 26.65 1.64 8.58
N ASP A 13 25.68 1.99 9.43
CA ASP A 13 25.53 1.41 10.77
C ASP A 13 24.85 0.02 10.69
N PRO A 14 25.54 -1.07 11.09
CA PRO A 14 24.99 -2.43 11.07
C PRO A 14 23.73 -2.61 11.92
N ALA A 15 23.52 -1.76 12.93
CA ALA A 15 22.34 -1.82 13.81
C ALA A 15 21.03 -1.54 13.05
N HIS A 16 21.06 -0.78 11.95
CA HIS A 16 19.88 -0.52 11.13
C HIS A 16 19.56 -1.65 10.16
N TRP A 17 20.45 -2.61 9.94
CA TRP A 17 20.25 -3.68 8.96
C TRP A 17 19.77 -4.99 9.58
N HIS A 18 19.89 -5.14 10.89
CA HIS A 18 19.56 -6.37 11.60
C HIS A 18 18.62 -6.11 12.78
N GLY A 19 17.90 -7.15 13.20
CA GLY A 19 16.97 -7.09 14.31
C GLY A 19 15.53 -6.72 13.91
N PRO A 20 14.62 -6.65 14.89
CA PRO A 20 13.19 -6.41 14.67
C PRO A 20 12.90 -5.04 14.02
N ASP A 21 13.72 -4.05 14.34
CA ASP A 21 13.58 -2.68 13.82
C ASP A 21 14.46 -2.39 12.59
N GLY A 22 15.12 -3.43 12.04
CA GLY A 22 15.99 -3.28 10.89
C GLY A 22 15.22 -2.91 9.61
N ILE A 23 15.90 -2.20 8.70
CA ILE A 23 15.36 -1.77 7.41
C ILE A 23 14.75 -2.94 6.62
N PRO A 24 15.42 -4.11 6.47
CA PRO A 24 14.84 -5.21 5.71
C PRO A 24 13.57 -5.78 6.36
N THR A 25 13.56 -5.90 7.69
CA THR A 25 12.39 -6.39 8.44
C THR A 25 11.20 -5.46 8.24
N ARG A 26 11.38 -4.15 8.45
CA ARG A 26 10.33 -3.14 8.25
C ARG A 26 9.86 -3.06 6.80
N LEU A 27 10.77 -3.23 5.84
CA LEU A 27 10.43 -3.28 4.43
C LEU A 27 9.51 -4.47 4.13
N VAL A 28 9.84 -5.66 4.64
CA VAL A 28 9.01 -6.86 4.47
C VAL A 28 7.65 -6.70 5.12
N GLU A 29 7.59 -6.19 6.35
CA GLU A 29 6.31 -5.89 7.03
C GLU A 29 5.44 -4.95 6.20
N HIS A 30 6.03 -3.87 5.66
CA HIS A 30 5.31 -2.92 4.84
C HIS A 30 4.82 -3.53 3.52
N LEU A 31 5.64 -4.35 2.87
CA LEU A 31 5.27 -5.08 1.67
C LEU A 31 4.17 -6.10 1.94
N GLN A 32 4.21 -6.78 3.09
CA GLN A 32 3.19 -7.72 3.50
C GLN A 32 1.85 -7.01 3.71
N LEU A 33 1.83 -5.96 4.53
CA LEU A 33 0.61 -5.18 4.80
C LEU A 33 0.01 -4.56 3.52
N SER A 34 0.87 -4.02 2.66
CA SER A 34 0.46 -3.44 1.37
C SER A 34 -0.05 -4.51 0.42
N GLY A 35 0.66 -5.64 0.33
CA GLY A 35 0.29 -6.77 -0.52
C GLY A 35 -1.03 -7.39 -0.12
N GLU A 36 -1.25 -7.62 1.17
CA GLU A 36 -2.52 -8.14 1.71
C GLU A 36 -3.68 -7.19 1.41
N SER A 37 -3.48 -5.89 1.66
CA SER A 37 -4.49 -4.85 1.38
C SER A 37 -4.86 -4.83 -0.12
N LEU A 38 -3.85 -4.90 -0.99
CA LEU A 38 -4.05 -4.91 -2.44
C LEU A 38 -4.77 -6.19 -2.89
N LEU A 39 -4.34 -7.35 -2.40
CA LEU A 39 -4.92 -8.64 -2.78
C LEU A 39 -6.39 -8.74 -2.37
N LEU A 40 -6.72 -8.36 -1.14
CA LEU A 40 -8.10 -8.34 -0.65
C LEU A 40 -8.95 -7.34 -1.43
N GLY A 41 -8.41 -6.13 -1.67
CA GLY A 41 -9.07 -5.12 -2.48
C GLY A 41 -9.36 -5.62 -3.90
N ALA A 42 -8.36 -6.21 -4.57
CA ALA A 42 -8.50 -6.75 -5.92
C ALA A 42 -9.47 -7.93 -5.98
N LEU A 43 -9.43 -8.83 -5.00
CA LEU A 43 -10.30 -10.00 -4.93
C LEU A 43 -11.78 -9.62 -4.86
N ILE A 44 -12.10 -8.48 -4.24
CA ILE A 44 -13.49 -7.99 -4.11
C ILE A 44 -13.83 -7.04 -5.26
N ALA A 45 -12.97 -6.06 -5.53
CA ALA A 45 -13.25 -4.99 -6.48
C ALA A 45 -13.23 -5.46 -7.94
N LEU A 46 -12.35 -6.40 -8.31
CA LEU A 46 -12.27 -6.87 -9.71
C LEU A 46 -13.52 -7.67 -10.11
N PRO A 47 -14.00 -8.68 -9.35
CA PRO A 47 -15.22 -9.40 -9.74
C PRO A 47 -16.43 -8.48 -9.79
N LEU A 48 -16.59 -7.58 -8.82
CA LEU A 48 -17.68 -6.60 -8.81
C LEU A 48 -17.59 -5.65 -10.00
N GLY A 49 -16.40 -5.12 -10.29
CA GLY A 49 -16.17 -4.23 -11.43
C GLY A 49 -16.46 -4.91 -12.77
N ILE A 50 -16.01 -6.15 -12.95
CA ILE A 50 -16.27 -6.94 -14.17
C ILE A 50 -17.76 -7.24 -14.33
N ALA A 51 -18.43 -7.69 -13.26
CA ALA A 51 -19.86 -7.99 -13.31
C ALA A 51 -20.68 -6.74 -13.66
N LEU A 52 -20.46 -5.63 -12.95
CA LEU A 52 -21.17 -4.37 -13.20
C LEU A 52 -20.87 -3.81 -14.60
N GLY A 53 -19.63 -3.94 -15.07
CA GLY A 53 -19.23 -3.59 -16.43
C GLY A 53 -19.94 -4.43 -17.49
N HIS A 54 -20.08 -5.74 -17.27
CA HIS A 54 -20.75 -6.64 -18.19
C HIS A 54 -22.26 -6.37 -18.30
N TYR A 55 -22.92 -6.02 -17.20
CA TYR A 55 -24.35 -5.67 -17.21
C TYR A 55 -24.64 -4.29 -17.81
N GLY A 56 -23.62 -3.44 -18.04
CA GLY A 56 -23.78 -2.11 -18.61
C GLY A 56 -24.63 -1.15 -17.78
N ARG A 57 -24.89 -1.49 -16.51
CA ARG A 57 -25.80 -0.78 -15.60
C ARG A 57 -25.12 -0.65 -14.24
N PHE A 58 -25.40 0.44 -13.51
CA PHE A 58 -24.86 0.77 -12.18
C PHE A 58 -23.42 1.34 -12.10
N GLY A 59 -22.83 1.76 -13.23
CA GLY A 59 -21.50 2.41 -13.23
C GLY A 59 -21.40 3.63 -12.31
N ASN A 60 -22.43 4.50 -12.29
CA ASN A 60 -22.47 5.66 -11.39
C ASN A 60 -22.45 5.26 -9.90
N LEU A 61 -23.10 4.17 -9.51
CA LEU A 61 -23.11 3.70 -8.13
C LEU A 61 -21.71 3.21 -7.72
N ALA A 62 -21.07 2.43 -8.58
CA ALA A 62 -19.71 1.93 -8.36
C ALA A 62 -18.68 3.08 -8.21
N ILE A 63 -18.79 4.10 -9.07
CA ILE A 63 -17.91 5.29 -9.02
C ILE A 63 -18.11 6.07 -7.72
N ASN A 64 -19.36 6.35 -7.34
CA ASN A 64 -19.63 7.11 -6.11
C ASN A 64 -19.17 6.37 -4.86
N MET A 65 -19.37 5.05 -4.78
CA MET A 65 -18.85 4.25 -3.66
C MET A 65 -17.32 4.27 -3.57
N SER A 66 -16.63 4.13 -4.71
CA SER A 66 -15.16 4.24 -4.76
C SER A 66 -14.68 5.62 -4.31
N ASN A 67 -15.37 6.69 -4.74
CA ASN A 67 -15.03 8.06 -4.36
C ASN A 67 -15.19 8.31 -2.87
N VAL A 68 -16.20 7.72 -2.21
CA VAL A 68 -16.38 7.84 -0.75
C VAL A 68 -15.16 7.25 -0.01
N GLY A 69 -14.71 6.05 -0.39
CA GLY A 69 -13.54 5.43 0.21
C GLY A 69 -12.26 6.26 0.03
N ARG A 70 -12.09 6.90 -1.13
CA ARG A 70 -10.94 7.78 -1.42
C ARG A 70 -11.03 9.17 -0.78
N ALA A 71 -12.23 9.60 -0.41
CA ALA A 71 -12.47 10.90 0.22
C ALA A 71 -12.21 10.87 1.73
N LEU A 72 -12.12 9.68 2.34
CA LEU A 72 -11.70 9.57 3.73
C LEU A 72 -10.21 9.97 3.85
N PRO A 73 -9.87 10.89 4.77
CA PRO A 73 -8.48 11.18 5.09
C PRO A 73 -7.82 9.97 5.75
N SER A 74 -6.63 9.61 5.27
CA SER A 74 -5.75 8.57 5.80
C SER A 74 -4.87 9.08 6.93
#